data_AF-A0A9P3GJD6-F1
#
_entry.id   AF-A0A9P3GJD6-F1
#
_cell.length_a   1.000
_cell.length_b   1.000
_cell.length_c   1.000
_cell.angle_alpha   90.00
_cell.angle_beta   90.00
_cell.angle_gamma   90.00
#
_symmetry.space_group_name_H-M   'P 1'
#
loop_
_entity.id
_entity.type
_entity.pdbx_description
1 polymer ?
#
loop_
_entity_poly.entity_id
_entity_poly.type
_entity_poly.pdbx_seq_one_letter_code
_entity_poly.pdbx_strand_id
1 'polypeptide(L)'
;MSRLSQYLNRSSQVLRDGASRVLRMAGADPQSRTPITLWTLNSREDIAQYATGCDADVGGTSSVHLELDERSARPDAGVLALDPPRPHAKFWGEMRLAPRAGFEGKMRGGYAGFRNTHRTSLFGEITDDVSNHRYIALRVRVAGHPRTRNAYFVNIQTDGPVVTDLWQHRLFFAREDGGWEDVFIPFDDFVLTNMGEVQPNQIKMMKERIRTVGISMLGGKFGVEGNYELGIDSIRAVNQEDAMSSIPKADPATNTRWQRQPV
;
A
#
# COMPACT_ATOMS: atom_id res chain seq x y z
N MET A 1 11.49 5.94 -19.10
CA MET A 1 12.84 5.31 -19.14
C MET A 1 12.72 3.83 -19.49
N SER A 2 13.69 3.23 -20.20
CA SER A 2 13.69 1.80 -20.52
C SER A 2 13.94 0.93 -19.28
N ARG A 3 13.33 -0.27 -19.22
CA ARG A 3 13.50 -1.25 -18.12
C ARG A 3 14.96 -1.63 -17.88
N LEU A 4 15.77 -1.69 -18.95
CA LEU A 4 17.20 -1.99 -18.85
C LEU A 4 17.96 -0.87 -18.12
N SER A 5 17.62 0.40 -18.40
CA SER A 5 18.24 1.55 -17.72
C SER A 5 17.92 1.55 -16.23
N GLN A 6 16.67 1.25 -15.85
CA GLN A 6 16.28 1.12 -14.45
C GLN A 6 17.04 -0.01 -13.75
N TYR A 7 17.18 -1.17 -14.39
CA TYR A 7 17.94 -2.31 -13.84
C TYR A 7 19.42 -1.97 -13.62
N LEU A 8 20.07 -1.32 -14.59
CA LEU A 8 21.46 -0.88 -14.46
C LEU A 8 21.63 0.18 -13.37
N ASN A 9 20.71 1.15 -13.29
CA ASN A 9 20.72 2.17 -12.25
C ASN A 9 20.58 1.55 -10.85
N ARG A 10 19.66 0.59 -10.67
CA ARG A 10 19.52 -0.14 -9.40
C ARG A 10 20.78 -0.92 -9.04
N SER A 11 21.40 -1.56 -10.02
CA SER A 11 22.67 -2.30 -9.80
C SER A 11 23.81 -1.37 -9.37
N SER A 12 23.91 -0.18 -9.99
CA SER A 12 24.87 0.86 -9.59
C SER A 12 24.60 1.41 -8.19
N GLN A 13 23.33 1.57 -7.80
CA GLN A 13 22.95 2.02 -6.46
C GLN A 13 23.35 0.98 -5.41
N VAL A 14 23.01 -0.30 -5.61
CA VAL A 14 23.37 -1.38 -4.68
C VAL A 14 24.88 -1.46 -4.47
N LEU A 15 25.68 -1.33 -5.52
CA LEU A 15 27.15 -1.28 -5.41
C LEU A 15 27.64 -0.09 -4.59
N ARG A 16 27.10 1.11 -4.86
CA ARG A 16 27.47 2.33 -4.13
C ARG A 16 27.10 2.23 -2.65
N ASP A 17 25.90 1.74 -2.35
CA ASP A 17 25.41 1.57 -0.99
C ASP A 17 26.23 0.52 -0.23
N GLY A 18 26.55 -0.60 -0.88
CA GLY A 18 27.42 -1.64 -0.33
C GLY A 18 28.82 -1.11 -0.02
N ALA A 19 29.45 -0.40 -0.96
CA ALA A 19 30.76 0.23 -0.76
C ALA A 19 30.72 1.26 0.38
N SER A 20 29.68 2.09 0.45
CA SER A 20 29.52 3.09 1.50
C SER A 20 29.39 2.46 2.90
N ARG A 21 28.67 1.33 3.02
CA ARG A 21 28.50 0.60 4.28
C ARG A 21 29.82 0.02 4.78
N VAL A 22 30.61 -0.55 3.89
CA VAL A 22 31.95 -1.09 4.22
C VAL A 22 32.88 0.04 4.65
N LEU A 23 32.91 1.15 3.90
CA LEU A 23 33.74 2.31 4.25
C LEU A 23 33.37 2.92 5.60
N ARG A 24 32.08 2.92 5.96
CA ARG A 24 31.59 3.43 7.26
C ARG A 24 31.74 2.44 8.41
N MET A 25 32.25 1.23 8.17
CA MET A 25 32.28 0.14 9.16
C MET A 25 30.91 -0.07 9.84
N ALA A 26 29.82 0.15 9.11
CA ALA A 26 28.45 0.20 9.63
C ALA A 26 27.89 -1.17 10.05
N GLY A 27 28.74 -2.19 10.21
CA GLY A 27 28.36 -3.51 10.71
C GLY A 27 28.11 -3.57 12.22
N ALA A 28 28.45 -2.49 12.95
CA ALA A 28 28.30 -2.39 14.41
C ALA A 28 27.40 -1.22 14.86
N ASP A 29 26.88 -0.42 13.93
CA ASP A 29 25.95 0.66 14.28
C ASP A 29 24.56 0.09 14.62
N PRO A 30 23.87 0.63 15.65
CA PRO A 30 22.48 0.28 15.89
C PRO A 30 21.66 0.60 14.64
N GLN A 31 20.87 -0.38 14.18
CA GLN A 31 20.04 -0.21 12.99
C GLN A 31 19.12 1.01 13.14
N SER A 32 19.08 1.86 12.11
CA SER A 32 18.37 3.14 12.18
C SER A 32 16.87 2.93 12.42
N ARG A 33 16.32 3.68 13.38
CA ARG A 33 14.88 3.75 13.69
C ARG A 33 14.17 4.91 12.99
N THR A 34 14.89 5.71 12.20
CA THR A 34 14.35 6.84 11.47
C THR A 34 13.27 6.39 10.49
N PRO A 35 12.20 7.18 10.25
CA PRO A 35 11.23 6.92 9.20
C PRO A 35 11.87 6.60 7.85
N ILE A 36 11.38 5.55 7.19
CA ILE A 36 11.81 5.17 5.85
C ILE A 36 10.64 5.38 4.90
N THR A 37 10.86 6.12 3.81
CA THR A 37 9.92 6.14 2.69
C THR A 37 10.19 4.93 1.82
N LEU A 38 9.26 3.97 1.85
CA LEU A 38 9.39 2.73 1.09
C LEU A 38 9.00 2.97 -0.38
N TRP A 39 7.88 3.68 -0.58
CA TRP A 39 7.44 4.07 -1.91
C TRP A 39 6.76 5.44 -1.94
N THR A 40 7.04 6.18 -3.00
CA THR A 40 6.31 7.39 -3.40
C THR A 40 5.43 7.10 -4.60
N LEU A 41 4.37 7.88 -4.76
CA LEU A 41 3.47 7.81 -5.92
C LEU A 41 3.21 9.21 -6.48
N ASN A 42 4.26 10.03 -6.57
CA ASN A 42 4.16 11.46 -6.86
C ASN A 42 4.69 11.86 -8.24
N SER A 43 5.15 10.90 -9.04
CA SER A 43 5.68 11.13 -10.38
C SER A 43 5.25 10.04 -11.37
N ARG A 44 5.38 10.30 -12.66
CA ARG A 44 5.06 9.32 -13.71
C ARG A 44 6.01 8.12 -13.65
N GLU A 45 7.26 8.38 -13.27
CA GLU A 45 8.30 7.38 -13.02
C GLU A 45 7.95 6.47 -11.85
N ASP A 46 7.31 7.02 -10.81
CA ASP A 46 6.80 6.23 -9.68
C ASP A 46 5.66 5.32 -10.15
N ILE A 47 4.63 5.88 -10.81
CA ILE A 47 3.47 5.10 -11.29
C ILE A 47 3.90 3.96 -12.22
N ALA A 48 4.90 4.19 -13.07
CA ALA A 48 5.44 3.16 -13.97
C ALA A 48 6.07 1.95 -13.25
N GLN A 49 6.35 2.07 -11.95
CA GLN A 49 6.86 0.97 -11.13
C GLN A 49 5.76 0.14 -10.49
N TYR A 50 4.48 0.40 -10.77
CA TYR A 50 3.35 -0.36 -10.26
C TYR A 50 2.68 -1.17 -11.36
N ALA A 51 2.21 -2.35 -11.00
CA ALA A 51 1.36 -3.17 -11.83
C ALA A 51 -0.06 -3.16 -11.26
N THR A 52 -1.05 -3.00 -12.12
CA THR A 52 -2.48 -3.15 -11.78
C THR A 52 -2.97 -4.53 -12.21
N GLY A 53 -4.06 -4.99 -11.60
CA GLY A 53 -4.76 -6.21 -12.00
C GLY A 53 -6.16 -6.26 -11.41
N CYS A 54 -7.09 -6.92 -12.09
CA CYS A 54 -8.46 -7.07 -11.62
C CYS A 54 -9.09 -8.37 -12.10
N ASP A 55 -10.28 -8.67 -11.60
CA ASP A 55 -11.01 -9.89 -11.97
C ASP A 55 -11.31 -10.00 -13.49
N ALA A 56 -11.25 -8.90 -14.25
CA ALA A 56 -11.44 -8.91 -15.69
C ALA A 56 -10.44 -9.81 -16.42
N ASP A 57 -9.26 -10.04 -15.84
CA ASP A 57 -8.22 -10.92 -16.36
C ASP A 57 -8.62 -12.41 -16.32
N VAL A 58 -9.59 -12.77 -15.49
CA VAL A 58 -10.07 -14.15 -15.28
C VAL A 58 -11.56 -14.34 -15.61
N GLY A 59 -12.16 -13.36 -16.31
CA GLY A 59 -13.56 -13.42 -16.76
C GLY A 59 -14.53 -12.53 -15.98
N GLY A 60 -14.04 -11.67 -15.08
CA GLY A 60 -14.83 -10.69 -14.36
C GLY A 60 -15.16 -9.43 -15.17
N THR A 61 -15.84 -8.47 -14.52
CA THR A 61 -16.31 -7.23 -15.16
C THR A 61 -15.89 -5.96 -14.41
N SER A 62 -15.03 -6.07 -13.39
CA SER A 62 -14.48 -4.90 -12.71
C SER A 62 -13.51 -4.13 -13.60
N SER A 63 -13.25 -2.87 -13.26
CA SER A 63 -12.19 -2.07 -13.88
C SER A 63 -11.14 -1.62 -12.86
N VAL A 64 -9.94 -1.31 -13.34
CA VAL A 64 -8.82 -0.87 -12.51
C VAL A 64 -7.94 0.13 -13.23
N HIS A 65 -7.67 1.25 -12.57
CA HIS A 65 -6.81 2.31 -13.06
C HIS A 65 -5.91 2.80 -11.92
N LEU A 66 -4.64 3.05 -12.26
CA LEU A 66 -3.68 3.72 -11.38
C LEU A 66 -2.98 4.80 -12.19
N GLU A 67 -3.30 6.05 -11.90
CA GLU A 67 -2.85 7.20 -12.67
C GLU A 67 -2.29 8.29 -11.77
N LEU A 68 -1.47 9.18 -12.32
CA LEU A 68 -0.97 10.34 -11.60
C LEU A 68 -2.00 11.48 -11.70
N ASP A 69 -2.51 11.93 -10.56
CA ASP A 69 -3.34 13.12 -10.45
C ASP A 69 -2.48 14.34 -10.12
N GLU A 70 -2.33 15.23 -11.10
CA GLU A 70 -1.52 16.45 -10.99
C GLU A 70 -2.38 17.68 -10.63
N ARG A 71 -3.71 17.54 -10.46
CA ARG A 71 -4.62 18.67 -10.25
C ARG A 71 -4.28 19.47 -8.99
N SER A 72 -3.91 18.79 -7.91
CA SER A 72 -3.50 19.39 -6.64
C SER A 72 -2.16 20.13 -6.71
N ALA A 73 -1.35 19.88 -7.73
CA ALA A 73 -0.02 20.46 -7.89
C ALA A 73 0.01 21.67 -8.84
N ARG A 74 -1.11 22.01 -9.47
CA ARG A 74 -1.13 23.10 -10.45
C ARG A 74 -1.06 24.46 -9.76
N PRO A 75 -0.31 25.44 -10.30
CA PRO A 75 -0.21 26.78 -9.72
C PRO A 75 -1.56 27.51 -9.59
N ASP A 76 -2.54 27.16 -10.43
CA ASP A 76 -3.89 27.73 -10.45
C ASP A 76 -4.91 26.95 -9.60
N ALA A 77 -4.49 25.91 -8.87
CA ALA A 77 -5.39 25.05 -8.09
C ALA A 77 -6.19 25.82 -7.02
N GLY A 78 -5.72 26.99 -6.56
CA GLY A 78 -6.48 27.89 -5.67
C GLY A 78 -7.04 27.17 -4.44
N VAL A 79 -8.32 27.43 -4.11
CA VAL A 79 -9.06 26.82 -3.00
C VAL A 79 -9.32 25.30 -3.20
N LEU A 80 -9.00 24.75 -4.38
CA LEU A 80 -9.12 23.32 -4.71
C LEU A 80 -7.83 22.53 -4.45
N ALA A 81 -6.76 23.16 -3.96
CA ALA A 81 -5.54 22.44 -3.58
C ALA A 81 -5.83 21.43 -2.46
N LEU A 82 -5.85 20.13 -2.80
CA LEU A 82 -5.93 19.05 -1.83
C LEU A 82 -4.57 18.89 -1.11
N ASP A 83 -4.57 18.61 0.19
CA ASP A 83 -3.34 18.36 0.97
C ASP A 83 -2.90 16.88 0.89
N PRO A 84 -1.95 16.48 0.03
CA PRO A 84 -0.76 17.28 -0.22
C PRO A 84 -0.79 18.03 -1.56
N PRO A 85 -0.27 19.29 -1.61
CA PRO A 85 -0.26 20.14 -2.81
C PRO A 85 0.81 19.71 -3.81
N ARG A 86 0.83 18.41 -4.13
CA ARG A 86 1.75 17.77 -5.07
C ARG A 86 1.01 16.67 -5.83
N PRO A 87 1.57 16.17 -6.95
CA PRO A 87 0.94 15.09 -7.67
C PRO A 87 0.89 13.84 -6.81
N HIS A 88 -0.15 13.02 -6.97
CA HIS A 88 -0.33 11.79 -6.19
C HIS A 88 -0.98 10.71 -7.05
N ALA A 89 -0.90 9.45 -6.63
CA ALA A 89 -1.60 8.37 -7.31
C ALA A 89 -3.10 8.46 -7.06
N LYS A 90 -3.87 8.24 -8.12
CA LYS A 90 -5.30 7.98 -8.08
C LYS A 90 -5.53 6.52 -8.49
N PHE A 91 -5.90 5.70 -7.53
CA PHE A 91 -6.37 4.33 -7.74
C PHE A 91 -7.90 4.33 -7.83
N TRP A 92 -8.45 3.98 -8.99
CA TRP A 92 -9.90 4.09 -9.21
C TRP A 92 -10.44 3.10 -10.22
N GLY A 93 -11.77 2.94 -10.21
CA GLY A 93 -12.49 2.10 -11.16
C GLY A 93 -13.92 1.82 -10.68
N GLU A 94 -14.53 0.79 -11.27
CA GLU A 94 -15.83 0.28 -10.88
C GLU A 94 -15.72 -1.19 -10.46
N MET A 95 -16.16 -1.48 -9.25
CA MET A 95 -16.20 -2.84 -8.71
C MET A 95 -17.51 -3.51 -9.09
N ARG A 96 -17.42 -4.67 -9.73
CA ARG A 96 -18.56 -5.47 -10.15
C ARG A 96 -18.37 -6.93 -9.74
N LEU A 97 -19.44 -7.59 -9.33
CA LEU A 97 -19.39 -9.01 -8.91
C LEU A 97 -19.82 -9.95 -10.01
N ALA A 98 -20.58 -9.44 -10.99
CA ALA A 98 -21.08 -10.22 -12.11
C ALA A 98 -19.90 -10.75 -12.96
N PRO A 99 -19.83 -12.08 -13.19
CA PRO A 99 -18.92 -12.62 -14.18
C PRO A 99 -19.39 -12.24 -15.58
N ARG A 100 -18.48 -12.28 -16.55
CA ARG A 100 -18.83 -12.16 -17.98
C ARG A 100 -19.68 -13.36 -18.40
N ALA A 101 -20.47 -13.15 -19.45
CA ALA A 101 -21.26 -14.21 -20.07
C ALA A 101 -20.40 -15.44 -20.39
N GLY A 102 -20.81 -16.62 -19.92
CA GLY A 102 -20.12 -17.90 -20.07
C GLY A 102 -19.20 -18.29 -18.90
N PHE A 103 -18.98 -17.39 -17.94
CA PHE A 103 -18.17 -17.59 -16.73
C PHE A 103 -19.02 -17.67 -15.45
N GLU A 104 -20.35 -17.71 -15.57
CA GLU A 104 -21.26 -17.86 -14.45
C GLU A 104 -20.96 -19.16 -13.66
N GLY A 105 -20.83 -19.04 -12.35
CA GLY A 105 -20.53 -20.16 -11.45
C GLY A 105 -19.10 -20.72 -11.54
N LYS A 106 -18.28 -20.25 -12.49
CA LYS A 106 -16.88 -20.71 -12.68
C LYS A 106 -15.87 -19.83 -11.97
N MET A 107 -16.25 -18.61 -11.60
CA MET A 107 -15.43 -17.69 -10.86
C MET A 107 -16.29 -16.82 -9.93
N ARG A 108 -15.64 -16.25 -8.92
CA ARG A 108 -16.22 -15.20 -8.09
C ARG A 108 -15.56 -13.88 -8.43
N GLY A 109 -16.34 -12.96 -9.01
CA GLY A 109 -15.88 -11.61 -9.31
C GLY A 109 -15.71 -10.76 -8.06
N GLY A 110 -15.16 -9.59 -8.25
CA GLY A 110 -15.02 -8.56 -7.25
C GLY A 110 -13.60 -8.40 -6.70
N TYR A 111 -12.62 -8.25 -7.59
CA TYR A 111 -11.23 -7.94 -7.22
C TYR A 111 -10.64 -6.88 -8.14
N ALA A 112 -9.97 -5.89 -7.56
CA ALA A 112 -9.12 -4.95 -8.28
C ALA A 112 -7.99 -4.50 -7.35
N GLY A 113 -6.78 -4.30 -7.87
CA GLY A 113 -5.67 -3.86 -7.05
C GLY A 113 -4.47 -3.42 -7.85
N PHE A 114 -3.50 -2.90 -7.13
CA PHE A 114 -2.18 -2.61 -7.65
C PHE A 114 -1.11 -3.01 -6.64
N ARG A 115 0.11 -3.24 -7.12
CA ARG A 115 1.29 -3.49 -6.29
C ARG A 115 2.54 -2.93 -6.96
N ASN A 116 3.56 -2.57 -6.20
CA ASN A 116 4.84 -2.23 -6.83
C ASN A 116 5.43 -3.48 -7.50
N THR A 117 6.21 -3.24 -8.54
CA THR A 117 6.93 -4.26 -9.27
C THR A 117 8.14 -4.75 -8.48
N HIS A 118 8.50 -6.01 -8.70
CA HIS A 118 9.70 -6.60 -8.13
C HIS A 118 10.93 -5.79 -8.55
N ARG A 119 11.75 -5.43 -7.56
CA ARG A 119 12.98 -4.68 -7.82
C ARG A 119 14.14 -5.67 -7.87
N THR A 120 14.75 -5.83 -9.04
CA THR A 120 15.92 -6.69 -9.24
C THR A 120 17.16 -5.89 -9.63
N SER A 121 18.32 -6.40 -9.25
CA SER A 121 19.64 -5.88 -9.59
C SER A 121 20.58 -7.03 -9.98
N LEU A 122 21.78 -6.71 -10.47
CA LEU A 122 22.85 -7.71 -10.72
C LEU A 122 23.25 -8.51 -9.48
N PHE A 123 22.88 -8.05 -8.28
CA PHE A 123 23.22 -8.67 -6.99
C PHE A 123 22.01 -9.36 -6.34
N GLY A 124 20.94 -9.57 -7.10
CA GLY A 124 19.72 -10.23 -6.65
C GLY A 124 18.55 -9.26 -6.48
N GLU A 125 17.53 -9.74 -5.76
CA GLU A 125 16.31 -8.98 -5.50
C GLU A 125 16.54 -7.92 -4.40
N ILE A 126 16.01 -6.73 -4.64
CA ILE A 126 16.04 -5.61 -3.72
C ILE A 126 14.78 -5.66 -2.88
N THR A 127 14.99 -5.86 -1.57
CA THR A 127 13.96 -5.84 -0.54
C THR A 127 14.22 -4.71 0.45
N ASP A 128 13.19 -4.30 1.17
CA ASP A 128 13.32 -3.31 2.25
C ASP A 128 13.32 -4.02 3.61
N ASP A 129 14.21 -3.58 4.50
CA ASP A 129 14.27 -4.02 5.89
C ASP A 129 13.53 -3.01 6.78
N VAL A 130 12.38 -3.43 7.31
CA VAL A 130 11.54 -2.68 8.25
C VAL A 130 11.47 -3.35 9.62
N SER A 131 12.45 -4.21 9.95
CA SER A 131 12.51 -4.94 11.23
C SER A 131 12.46 -4.01 12.45
N ASN A 132 13.05 -2.82 12.33
CA ASN A 132 13.12 -1.79 13.37
C ASN A 132 11.95 -0.79 13.36
N HIS A 133 10.96 -1.02 12.50
CA HIS A 133 9.75 -0.20 12.41
C HIS A 133 8.55 -1.01 12.90
N ARG A 134 7.67 -0.33 13.62
CA ARG A 134 6.47 -0.95 14.18
C ARG A 134 5.28 -0.85 13.24
N TYR A 135 5.19 0.24 12.46
CA TYR A 135 4.03 0.55 11.64
C TYR A 135 4.42 0.73 10.18
N ILE A 136 3.53 0.28 9.29
CA ILE A 136 3.43 0.84 7.95
C ILE A 136 2.47 2.03 8.01
N ALA A 137 2.90 3.17 7.46
CA ALA A 137 2.12 4.40 7.39
C ALA A 137 1.76 4.70 5.94
N LEU A 138 0.48 4.88 5.66
CA LEU A 138 -0.04 5.24 4.35
C LEU A 138 -0.67 6.63 4.40
N ARG A 139 -0.17 7.56 3.58
CA ARG A 139 -0.83 8.85 3.37
C ARG A 139 -1.85 8.69 2.25
N VAL A 140 -3.13 8.72 2.60
CA VAL A 140 -4.24 8.33 1.70
C VAL A 140 -5.43 9.27 1.80
N ARG A 141 -6.26 9.26 0.75
CA ARG A 141 -7.55 9.97 0.69
C ARG A 141 -8.59 9.07 0.06
N VAL A 142 -9.54 8.59 0.84
CA VAL A 142 -10.64 7.76 0.31
C VAL A 142 -11.73 8.62 -0.32
N ALA A 143 -12.24 8.16 -1.47
CA ALA A 143 -13.33 8.77 -2.22
C ALA A 143 -14.17 7.66 -2.90
N GLY A 144 -15.04 8.04 -3.83
CA GLY A 144 -15.95 7.11 -4.50
C GLY A 144 -17.23 6.86 -3.70
N HIS A 145 -17.90 5.73 -3.95
CA HIS A 145 -19.20 5.43 -3.36
C HIS A 145 -19.05 5.02 -1.86
N PRO A 146 -19.88 5.50 -0.92
CA PRO A 146 -19.72 5.18 0.51
C PRO A 146 -19.67 3.68 0.83
N ARG A 147 -20.38 2.85 0.05
CA ARG A 147 -20.36 1.38 0.15
C ARG A 147 -18.98 0.74 -0.13
N THR A 148 -18.13 1.35 -0.96
CA THR A 148 -16.81 0.79 -1.34
C THR A 148 -15.69 1.16 -0.36
N ARG A 149 -15.89 2.22 0.44
CA ARG A 149 -14.96 2.74 1.47
C ARG A 149 -14.33 1.67 2.35
N ASN A 150 -15.12 0.65 2.68
CA ASN A 150 -14.80 -0.36 3.67
C ASN A 150 -14.17 -1.63 3.06
N ALA A 151 -13.86 -1.64 1.76
CA ALA A 151 -13.42 -2.83 1.04
C ALA A 151 -11.94 -2.79 0.61
N TYR A 152 -11.15 -1.82 1.09
CA TYR A 152 -9.72 -1.69 0.79
C TYR A 152 -8.84 -2.52 1.73
N PHE A 153 -7.78 -3.11 1.18
CA PHE A 153 -6.82 -3.94 1.88
C PHE A 153 -5.40 -3.58 1.46
N VAL A 154 -4.50 -3.49 2.43
CA VAL A 154 -3.06 -3.40 2.19
C VAL A 154 -2.50 -4.81 2.15
N ASN A 155 -1.72 -5.10 1.11
CA ASN A 155 -1.10 -6.40 0.86
C ASN A 155 0.41 -6.22 0.86
N ILE A 156 1.10 -7.04 1.64
CA ILE A 156 2.56 -7.07 1.71
C ILE A 156 3.00 -8.46 1.28
N GLN A 157 4.00 -8.53 0.42
CA GLN A 157 4.69 -9.77 0.06
C GLN A 157 6.12 -9.67 0.58
N THR A 158 6.63 -10.72 1.21
CA THR A 158 8.03 -10.82 1.62
C THR A 158 8.81 -11.78 0.71
N ASP A 159 10.13 -11.78 0.83
CA ASP A 159 11.01 -12.80 0.24
C ASP A 159 11.00 -14.09 1.08
N GLY A 160 9.83 -14.73 1.15
CA GLY A 160 9.63 -16.02 1.77
C GLY A 160 9.67 -17.19 0.76
N PRO A 161 9.65 -18.45 1.24
CA PRO A 161 9.72 -19.64 0.38
C PRO A 161 8.45 -19.84 -0.47
N VAL A 162 7.30 -19.32 -0.02
CA VAL A 162 6.01 -19.44 -0.72
C VAL A 162 5.68 -18.11 -1.37
N VAL A 163 5.77 -18.05 -2.69
CA VAL A 163 5.56 -16.80 -3.45
C VAL A 163 4.10 -16.34 -3.46
N THR A 164 3.16 -17.23 -3.15
CA THR A 164 1.73 -16.92 -3.11
C THR A 164 1.27 -16.42 -1.75
N ASP A 165 2.18 -16.37 -0.76
CA ASP A 165 1.92 -15.79 0.55
C ASP A 165 1.82 -14.27 0.45
N LEU A 166 0.73 -13.75 1.02
CA LEU A 166 0.47 -12.33 1.17
C LEU A 166 0.02 -12.06 2.60
N TRP A 167 0.67 -11.08 3.21
CA TRP A 167 0.24 -10.51 4.48
C TRP A 167 -0.78 -9.43 4.16
N GLN A 168 -2.00 -9.61 4.64
CA GLN A 168 -3.11 -8.76 4.30
C GLN A 168 -3.69 -8.09 5.56
N HIS A 169 -3.96 -6.79 5.47
CA HIS A 169 -4.66 -6.03 6.51
C HIS A 169 -5.70 -5.13 5.88
N ARG A 170 -6.86 -4.98 6.53
CA ARG A 170 -7.93 -4.09 6.05
C ARG A 170 -7.56 -2.63 6.28
N LEU A 171 -7.73 -1.78 5.29
CA LEU A 171 -7.48 -0.35 5.44
C LEU A 171 -8.72 0.31 6.06
N PHE A 172 -8.56 0.89 7.24
CA PHE A 172 -9.59 1.65 7.94
C PHE A 172 -9.29 3.14 7.83
N PHE A 173 -10.34 3.93 7.61
CA PHE A 173 -10.28 5.37 7.41
C PHE A 173 -11.03 6.07 8.53
N ALA A 174 -10.37 6.97 9.25
CA ALA A 174 -10.97 7.73 10.35
C ALA A 174 -11.74 8.96 9.82
N ARG A 175 -11.37 9.51 8.66
CA ARG A 175 -11.96 10.74 8.12
C ARG A 175 -13.13 10.50 7.19
N GLU A 176 -14.28 11.08 7.48
CA GLU A 176 -15.47 11.01 6.62
C GLU A 176 -15.62 12.22 5.69
N ASP A 177 -14.82 13.26 5.88
CA ASP A 177 -14.86 14.52 5.11
C ASP A 177 -14.17 14.45 3.74
N GLY A 178 -13.66 13.27 3.35
CA GLY A 178 -12.90 13.09 2.10
C GLY A 178 -11.54 13.78 2.10
N GLY A 179 -11.04 14.21 3.26
CA GLY A 179 -9.71 14.75 3.44
C GLY A 179 -8.63 13.66 3.43
N TRP A 180 -7.38 14.08 3.31
CA TRP A 180 -6.24 13.18 3.47
C TRP A 180 -6.00 12.83 4.93
N GLU A 181 -5.56 11.61 5.18
CA GLU A 181 -5.16 11.10 6.49
C GLU A 181 -3.93 10.20 6.38
N ASP A 182 -3.19 10.11 7.47
CA ASP A 182 -2.14 9.12 7.66
C ASP A 182 -2.74 7.93 8.42
N VAL A 183 -2.75 6.75 7.79
CA VAL A 183 -3.21 5.51 8.41
C VAL A 183 -1.99 4.69 8.83
N PHE A 184 -1.92 4.35 10.12
CA PHE A 184 -0.84 3.57 10.71
C PHE A 184 -1.33 2.16 11.03
N ILE A 185 -0.68 1.15 10.46
CA ILE A 185 -1.02 -0.26 10.66
C ILE A 185 0.19 -0.96 11.27
N PRO A 186 0.08 -1.58 12.46
CA PRO A 186 1.16 -2.41 12.99
C PRO A 186 1.49 -3.55 12.03
N PHE A 187 2.77 -3.81 11.77
CA PHE A 187 3.15 -4.96 10.93
C PHE A 187 2.67 -6.30 11.50
N ASP A 188 2.57 -6.41 12.82
CA ASP A 188 2.12 -7.62 13.52
C ASP A 188 0.60 -7.85 13.41
N ASP A 189 -0.18 -6.86 12.97
CA ASP A 189 -1.64 -7.00 12.79
C ASP A 189 -2.00 -7.62 11.41
N PHE A 190 -1.04 -7.73 10.50
CA PHE A 190 -1.27 -8.34 9.20
C PHE A 190 -1.51 -9.86 9.31
N VAL A 191 -2.52 -10.34 8.60
CA VAL A 191 -2.88 -11.75 8.57
C VAL A 191 -2.25 -12.42 7.35
N LEU A 192 -1.59 -13.55 7.55
CA LEU A 192 -1.05 -14.35 6.46
C LEU A 192 -2.17 -15.02 5.66
N THR A 193 -2.14 -14.83 4.36
CA THR A 193 -3.05 -15.43 3.39
C THR A 193 -2.27 -16.11 2.26
N ASN A 194 -2.86 -17.12 1.64
CA ASN A 194 -2.35 -17.77 0.44
C ASN A 194 -3.48 -17.89 -0.56
N MET A 195 -3.28 -17.44 -1.80
CA MET A 195 -4.32 -17.44 -2.84
C MET A 195 -5.66 -16.84 -2.39
N GLY A 196 -5.62 -15.83 -1.51
CA GLY A 196 -6.82 -15.14 -0.99
C GLY A 196 -7.49 -15.81 0.21
N GLU A 197 -7.01 -16.97 0.66
CA GLU A 197 -7.49 -17.68 1.84
C GLU A 197 -6.59 -17.45 3.05
N VAL A 198 -7.19 -17.30 4.24
CA VAL A 198 -6.42 -17.13 5.48
C VAL A 198 -5.73 -18.44 5.81
N GLN A 199 -4.42 -18.38 6.04
CA GLN A 199 -3.66 -19.57 6.42
C GLN A 199 -4.04 -20.02 7.84
N PRO A 200 -4.31 -21.32 8.07
CA PRO A 200 -4.62 -21.81 9.42
C PRO A 200 -3.42 -21.66 10.36
N ASN A 201 -2.21 -21.83 9.84
CA ASN A 201 -0.96 -21.69 10.58
C ASN A 201 -0.38 -20.31 10.31
N GLN A 202 -0.55 -19.38 11.27
CA GLN A 202 0.02 -18.04 11.18
C GLN A 202 1.50 -18.07 11.59
N ILE A 203 2.35 -17.52 10.74
CA ILE A 203 3.77 -17.28 11.03
C ILE A 203 4.05 -15.78 11.03
N LYS A 204 5.15 -15.39 11.68
CA LYS A 204 5.56 -13.98 11.72
C LYS A 204 6.03 -13.52 10.34
N MET A 205 5.66 -12.30 9.96
CA MET A 205 6.15 -11.64 8.75
C MET A 205 7.68 -11.46 8.80
N MET A 206 8.36 -11.77 7.69
CA MET A 206 9.79 -11.49 7.51
C MET A 206 10.01 -10.01 7.20
N LYS A 207 9.97 -9.16 8.23
CA LYS A 207 10.07 -7.70 8.10
C LYS A 207 11.42 -7.22 7.52
N GLU A 208 12.44 -8.07 7.55
CA GLU A 208 13.77 -7.79 7.02
C GLU A 208 13.81 -7.87 5.49
N ARG A 209 12.77 -8.43 4.86
CA ARG A 209 12.74 -8.70 3.42
C ARG A 209 11.38 -8.37 2.80
N ILE A 210 10.90 -7.16 2.97
CA ILE A 210 9.70 -6.68 2.28
C ILE A 210 10.01 -6.57 0.78
N ARG A 211 9.22 -7.27 -0.02
CA ARG A 211 9.41 -7.38 -1.47
C ARG A 211 8.45 -6.47 -2.23
N THR A 212 7.16 -6.59 -1.94
CA THR A 212 6.15 -5.72 -2.53
C THR A 212 5.11 -5.27 -1.50
N VAL A 213 4.56 -4.09 -1.74
CA VAL A 213 3.36 -3.56 -1.09
C VAL A 213 2.38 -3.15 -2.18
N GLY A 214 1.12 -3.46 -1.94
CA GLY A 214 0.02 -3.14 -2.82
C GLY A 214 -1.25 -2.83 -2.06
N ILE A 215 -2.21 -2.24 -2.75
CA ILE A 215 -3.55 -2.02 -2.21
C ILE A 215 -4.53 -2.72 -3.15
N SER A 216 -5.44 -3.48 -2.58
CA SER A 216 -6.53 -4.13 -3.30
C SER A 216 -7.88 -3.66 -2.75
N MET A 217 -8.90 -3.77 -3.59
CA MET A 217 -10.28 -3.70 -3.19
C MET A 217 -10.95 -5.05 -3.44
N LEU A 218 -11.58 -5.59 -2.40
CA LEU A 218 -12.14 -6.95 -2.39
C LEU A 218 -13.66 -6.91 -2.38
N GLY A 219 -14.29 -6.54 -3.49
CA GLY A 219 -15.75 -6.50 -3.60
C GLY A 219 -16.42 -7.86 -3.35
N GLY A 220 -15.86 -8.91 -3.96
CA GLY A 220 -16.47 -10.24 -4.01
C GLY A 220 -16.67 -10.88 -2.65
N LYS A 221 -15.65 -10.76 -1.79
CA LYS A 221 -15.66 -11.31 -0.43
C LYS A 221 -16.71 -10.63 0.46
N PHE A 222 -17.02 -9.36 0.22
CA PHE A 222 -17.88 -8.55 1.06
C PHE A 222 -19.21 -8.14 0.42
N GLY A 223 -19.50 -8.58 -0.81
CA GLY A 223 -20.73 -8.21 -1.52
C GLY A 223 -20.78 -6.72 -1.87
N VAL A 224 -19.63 -6.11 -2.17
CA VAL A 224 -19.50 -4.67 -2.39
C VAL A 224 -19.31 -4.39 -3.88
N GLU A 225 -20.15 -3.49 -4.42
CA GLU A 225 -20.13 -3.02 -5.81
C GLU A 225 -20.20 -1.49 -5.90
N GLY A 226 -19.71 -0.96 -7.03
CA GLY A 226 -19.81 0.43 -7.42
C GLY A 226 -18.45 1.12 -7.61
N ASN A 227 -18.52 2.42 -7.86
CA ASN A 227 -17.34 3.24 -8.09
C ASN A 227 -16.47 3.36 -6.84
N TYR A 228 -15.17 3.27 -7.04
CA TYR A 228 -14.18 3.39 -5.97
C TYR A 228 -13.07 4.34 -6.38
N GLU A 229 -12.53 5.05 -5.40
CA GLU A 229 -11.40 5.94 -5.59
C GLU A 229 -10.59 6.01 -4.30
N LEU A 230 -9.27 5.86 -4.44
CA LEU A 230 -8.30 6.07 -3.37
C LEU A 230 -7.17 6.92 -3.92
N GLY A 231 -6.94 8.08 -3.31
CA GLY A 231 -5.72 8.86 -3.45
C GLY A 231 -4.63 8.26 -2.58
N ILE A 232 -3.42 8.09 -3.12
CA ILE A 232 -2.25 7.60 -2.39
C ILE A 232 -1.07 8.52 -2.68
N ASP A 233 -0.46 9.05 -1.63
CA ASP A 233 0.70 9.92 -1.74
C ASP A 233 1.99 9.15 -1.48
N SER A 234 2.06 8.47 -0.33
CA SER A 234 3.28 7.79 0.10
C SER A 234 2.99 6.61 1.03
N ILE A 235 3.93 5.65 1.01
CA ILE A 235 3.97 4.49 1.89
C ILE A 235 5.31 4.50 2.63
N ARG A 236 5.24 4.48 3.96
CA ARG A 236 6.40 4.65 4.85
C ARG A 236 6.46 3.55 5.90
N ALA A 237 7.64 3.27 6.43
CA ALA A 237 7.85 2.51 7.65
C ALA A 237 8.20 3.49 8.77
N VAL A 238 7.49 3.43 9.90
CA VAL A 238 7.61 4.40 10.99
C VAL A 238 7.51 3.74 12.36
N ASN A 239 7.95 4.46 13.39
CA ASN A 239 7.75 4.08 14.79
C ASN A 239 6.71 4.99 15.47
N GLN A 240 6.40 4.70 16.73
CA GLN A 240 5.34 5.39 17.47
C GLN A 240 5.66 6.89 17.65
N GLU A 241 6.93 7.20 17.88
CA GLU A 241 7.47 8.56 17.98
C GLU A 241 7.18 9.41 16.72
N ASP A 242 7.17 8.79 15.54
CA ASP A 242 6.92 9.45 14.26
C ASP A 242 5.42 9.58 13.96
N ALA A 243 4.63 8.60 14.41
CA ALA A 243 3.17 8.64 14.30
C ALA A 243 2.57 9.74 15.20
N MET A 244 3.12 9.94 16.40
CA MET A 244 2.64 10.96 17.34
C MET A 244 3.00 12.40 16.91
N SER A 245 4.07 12.59 16.11
CA SER A 245 4.46 13.91 15.60
C SER A 245 3.68 14.36 14.37
N SER A 246 2.97 13.44 13.70
CA SER A 246 2.11 13.72 12.54
C SER A 246 0.63 13.99 12.92
N ILE A 247 0.28 13.87 14.21
CA ILE A 247 -1.02 14.26 14.74
C ILE A 247 -0.94 15.74 15.17
N PRO A 248 -1.72 16.67 14.57
CA PRO A 248 -1.86 18.02 15.10
C PRO A 248 -2.31 17.93 16.57
N LYS A 249 -1.70 18.71 17.48
CA LYS A 249 -2.05 18.77 18.91
C LYS A 249 -3.51 19.22 19.12
N ALA A 250 -4.46 18.32 18.92
CA ALA A 250 -5.84 18.40 19.38
C ALA A 250 -6.35 16.96 19.41
N ASP A 251 -6.53 16.42 20.61
CA ASP A 251 -6.99 15.05 20.86
C ASP A 251 -8.50 14.92 20.55
N PRO A 252 -8.91 14.24 19.46
CA PRO A 252 -10.32 14.00 19.15
C PRO A 252 -10.92 12.84 19.97
N ALA A 253 -10.08 12.07 20.69
CA ALA A 253 -10.49 10.87 21.42
C ALA A 253 -10.99 11.14 22.85
N THR A 254 -11.13 12.41 23.24
CA THR A 254 -11.71 12.77 24.54
C THR A 254 -13.18 12.32 24.67
N ASN A 255 -13.89 12.09 23.55
CA ASN A 255 -15.31 11.74 23.56
C ASN A 255 -15.68 10.31 23.11
N THR A 256 -14.72 9.40 22.89
CA THR A 256 -15.02 8.04 22.35
C THR A 256 -14.40 6.87 23.12
N ARG A 257 -14.02 7.06 24.39
CA ARG A 257 -13.69 5.92 25.26
C ARG A 257 -14.94 5.12 25.62
N TRP A 258 -15.15 4.00 24.92
CA TRP A 258 -16.14 3.00 25.26
C TRP A 258 -15.87 2.35 26.63
N GLN A 259 -16.86 2.41 27.53
CA GLN A 259 -16.90 1.65 28.79
C GLN A 259 -17.26 0.19 28.48
N ARG A 260 -16.48 -0.76 29.01
CA ARG A 260 -16.87 -2.17 29.03
C ARG A 260 -18.00 -2.34 30.05
N GLN A 261 -19.16 -2.85 29.64
CA GLN A 261 -20.13 -3.37 30.60
C GLN A 261 -19.58 -4.66 31.22
N PRO A 262 -19.69 -4.83 32.55
CA PRO A 262 -19.25 -6.04 33.22
C PRO A 262 -20.22 -7.19 32.94
N VAL A 263 -19.66 -8.39 32.78
CA VAL A 263 -20.39 -9.66 32.92
C VAL A 263 -20.43 -10.02 34.40
#